data_AF-A0A4R3K7I9-F1
#
_entry.id   AF-A0A4R3K7I9-F1
#
_cell.length_a   1.000
_cell.length_b   1.000
_cell.length_c   1.000
_cell.angle_alpha   90.00
_cell.angle_beta   90.00
_cell.angle_gamma   90.00
#
_symmetry.space_group_name_H-M   'P 1'
#
loop_
_entity.id
_entity.type
_entity.pdbx_description
1 polymer ?
#
loop_
_entity_poly.entity_id
_entity_poly.type
_entity_poly.pdbx_seq_one_letter_code
_entity_poly.pdbx_strand_id
1 'polypeptide(L)'
;MLEIFDSHFHIWDLNVLNLPWLKSCPAINKSYAMDDLCKAYAEHHDVIFKGGVYVEVDCDDTKKEDDYICQLNHPLILAKIAHAQLHKSMRLPLGIVGVREPLHVKQASPGRCLEKDFIEGLEILAENKLLFESCNRTEELSDLYKSLSTVPQVTAVINHCGNVTKLTAGYKRDMENLAKLPNIYCKLSGIPTQNKIFVRELLDFLTSTFAPSQLLYASNFPVISLYSSFNEHLNLLREYFHDDADFFSKNAKKLYKINKPQIIANVIRLRPDKAAYYKKLHAAPYPGVNKMIKECGISKYKIFNRDDLLFSIMEYCGDDYKYDMAKMEHDPETLRWWKETDPCQTRIEGATKDEWWADMDLVYDLNRKI
;
A
#
# COMPACT_ATOMS: atom_id res chain seq x y z
N MET A 1 0.79 -15.09 -15.02
CA MET A 1 1.97 -14.48 -14.38
C MET A 1 1.48 -13.65 -13.21
N LEU A 2 2.05 -13.87 -12.02
CA LEU A 2 1.71 -13.14 -10.80
C LEU A 2 2.46 -11.81 -10.76
N GLU A 3 1.77 -10.70 -10.57
CA GLU A 3 2.43 -9.42 -10.29
C GLU A 3 2.72 -9.28 -8.80
N ILE A 4 3.95 -8.95 -8.43
CA ILE A 4 4.35 -8.75 -7.03
C ILE A 4 4.82 -7.33 -6.81
N PHE A 5 4.29 -6.70 -5.76
CA PHE A 5 4.83 -5.47 -5.18
C PHE A 5 5.33 -5.77 -3.76
N ASP A 6 6.63 -5.59 -3.53
CA ASP A 6 7.24 -5.93 -2.25
C ASP A 6 7.05 -4.77 -1.26
N SER A 7 6.16 -4.94 -0.28
CA SER A 7 5.90 -3.89 0.70
C SER A 7 7.05 -3.66 1.69
N HIS A 8 8.10 -4.48 1.66
CA HIS A 8 9.21 -4.35 2.61
C HIS A 8 10.50 -4.99 2.08
N PHE A 9 11.42 -4.15 1.67
CA PHE A 9 12.80 -4.57 1.44
C PHE A 9 13.80 -3.54 2.00
N HIS A 10 15.03 -3.99 2.12
CA HIS A 10 16.18 -3.20 2.51
C HIS A 10 17.26 -3.29 1.43
N ILE A 11 17.95 -2.17 1.21
CA ILE A 11 19.19 -2.09 0.45
C ILE A 11 20.12 -1.12 1.18
N TRP A 12 21.43 -1.33 1.08
CA TRP A 12 22.41 -0.48 1.73
C TRP A 12 23.76 -0.59 1.05
N ASP A 13 24.55 0.47 1.12
CA ASP A 13 25.95 0.47 0.71
C ASP A 13 26.85 0.70 1.93
N LEU A 14 27.64 -0.30 2.31
CA LEU A 14 28.55 -0.25 3.46
C LEU A 14 29.77 0.65 3.23
N ASN A 15 30.00 1.13 2.01
CA ASN A 15 30.97 2.21 1.75
C ASN A 15 30.41 3.59 2.13
N VAL A 16 29.07 3.71 2.22
CA VAL A 16 28.36 4.95 2.52
C VAL A 16 27.82 4.92 3.94
N LEU A 17 27.10 3.87 4.33
CA LEU A 17 26.42 3.75 5.62
C LEU A 17 27.21 2.87 6.59
N ASN A 18 27.11 3.16 7.88
CA ASN A 18 27.62 2.29 8.92
C ASN A 18 26.45 1.63 9.65
N LEU A 19 26.41 0.29 9.62
CA LEU A 19 25.32 -0.50 10.19
C LEU A 19 25.88 -1.44 11.27
N PRO A 20 26.00 -0.98 12.54
CA PRO A 20 26.66 -1.75 13.60
C PRO A 20 26.03 -3.13 13.86
N TRP A 21 24.71 -3.26 13.64
CA TRP A 21 23.96 -4.50 13.87
C TRP A 21 24.36 -5.63 12.92
N LEU A 22 24.96 -5.32 11.75
CA LEU A 22 25.46 -6.34 10.81
C LEU A 22 26.62 -7.17 11.38
N LYS A 23 27.31 -6.69 12.42
CA LYS A 23 28.40 -7.44 13.08
C LYS A 23 27.91 -8.78 13.66
N SER A 24 26.65 -8.87 14.09
CA SER A 24 26.03 -10.12 14.54
C SER A 24 25.44 -10.97 13.42
N CYS A 25 25.47 -10.49 12.18
CA CYS A 25 24.78 -11.07 11.03
C CYS A 25 25.73 -11.26 9.83
N PRO A 26 26.80 -12.07 9.96
CA PRO A 26 27.86 -12.17 8.95
C PRO A 26 27.36 -12.61 7.57
N ALA A 27 26.26 -13.38 7.49
CA ALA A 27 25.69 -13.85 6.22
C ALA A 27 25.19 -12.71 5.30
N ILE A 28 24.83 -11.56 5.88
CA ILE A 28 24.32 -10.38 5.17
C ILE A 28 25.22 -9.15 5.38
N ASN A 29 26.42 -9.33 5.95
CA ASN A 29 27.34 -8.23 6.22
C ASN A 29 28.12 -7.82 4.95
N LYS A 30 27.39 -7.34 3.95
CA LYS A 30 27.88 -6.84 2.65
C LYS A 30 26.87 -5.83 2.09
N SER A 31 27.25 -5.03 1.10
CA SER A 31 26.32 -4.13 0.42
C SER A 31 25.28 -4.91 -0.41
N TYR A 32 24.07 -4.38 -0.49
CA TYR A 32 22.98 -4.89 -1.33
C TYR A 32 22.39 -3.73 -2.12
N ALA A 33 22.19 -3.94 -3.42
CA ALA A 33 21.58 -2.97 -4.32
C ALA A 33 20.21 -3.45 -4.81
N MET A 34 19.46 -2.55 -5.46
CA MET A 34 18.16 -2.88 -6.03
C MET A 34 18.25 -4.02 -7.07
N ASP A 35 19.35 -4.08 -7.82
CA ASP A 35 19.61 -5.15 -8.79
C ASP A 35 19.66 -6.55 -8.13
N ASP A 36 20.09 -6.65 -6.87
CA ASP A 36 20.14 -7.92 -6.17
C ASP A 36 18.74 -8.42 -5.81
N LEU A 37 17.84 -7.51 -5.42
CA LEU A 37 16.42 -7.83 -5.22
C LEU A 37 15.75 -8.20 -6.55
N CYS A 38 16.06 -7.47 -7.62
CA CYS A 38 15.52 -7.78 -8.95
C CYS A 38 15.97 -9.17 -9.42
N LYS A 39 17.24 -9.55 -9.19
CA LYS A 39 17.74 -10.90 -9.47
C LYS A 39 16.99 -11.96 -8.66
N ALA A 40 16.77 -11.72 -7.36
CA ALA A 40 16.04 -12.66 -6.50
C ALA A 40 14.62 -12.94 -7.02
N TYR A 41 13.90 -11.91 -7.48
CA TYR A 41 12.59 -12.11 -8.12
C TYR A 41 12.69 -12.75 -9.52
N ALA A 42 13.73 -12.43 -10.30
CA ALA A 42 13.92 -12.96 -11.65
C ALA A 42 14.16 -14.48 -11.70
N GLU A 43 14.52 -15.11 -10.58
CA GLU A 43 14.57 -16.57 -10.44
C GLU A 43 13.17 -17.22 -10.58
N HIS A 44 12.09 -16.45 -10.43
CA HIS A 44 10.71 -16.91 -10.57
C HIS A 44 10.13 -16.43 -11.90
N HIS A 45 10.28 -17.23 -12.97
CA HIS A 45 9.90 -16.86 -14.34
C HIS A 45 8.42 -16.54 -14.54
N ASP A 46 7.55 -16.97 -13.63
CA ASP A 46 6.11 -16.71 -13.65
C ASP A 46 5.69 -15.48 -12.82
N VAL A 47 6.65 -14.78 -12.22
CA VAL A 47 6.48 -13.54 -11.44
C VAL A 47 6.92 -12.32 -12.23
N ILE A 48 6.13 -11.25 -12.15
CA ILE A 48 6.48 -9.91 -12.64
C ILE A 48 6.66 -9.00 -11.42
N PHE A 49 7.91 -8.67 -11.10
CA PHE A 49 8.21 -7.73 -10.03
C PHE A 49 7.90 -6.28 -10.45
N LYS A 50 7.03 -5.62 -9.69
CA LYS A 50 6.55 -4.25 -9.95
C LYS A 50 7.22 -3.19 -9.07
N GLY A 51 8.24 -3.58 -8.33
CA GLY A 51 8.93 -2.72 -7.37
C GLY A 51 8.40 -2.88 -5.95
N GLY A 52 8.77 -1.96 -5.08
CA GLY A 52 8.45 -2.09 -3.66
C GLY A 52 8.66 -0.84 -2.83
N VAL A 53 8.58 -1.04 -1.52
CA VAL A 53 8.81 -0.03 -0.49
C VAL A 53 10.15 -0.28 0.18
N TYR A 54 11.05 0.70 0.03
CA TYR A 54 12.27 0.75 0.81
C TYR A 54 11.92 1.06 2.27
N VAL A 55 12.52 0.32 3.19
CA VAL A 55 12.45 0.60 4.63
C VAL A 55 13.84 0.87 5.17
N GLU A 56 13.95 1.87 6.04
CA GLU A 56 15.19 2.24 6.75
C GLU A 56 15.94 1.03 7.34
N VAL A 57 17.26 1.16 7.48
CA VAL A 57 18.20 0.07 7.75
C VAL A 57 18.90 0.18 9.10
N ASP A 58 18.40 1.03 9.99
CA ASP A 58 18.92 1.30 11.34
C ASP A 58 20.40 1.75 11.29
N CYS A 59 20.66 2.78 10.48
CA CYS A 59 21.98 3.41 10.38
C CYS A 59 22.30 4.20 11.65
N ASP A 60 23.55 4.14 12.10
CA ASP A 60 23.98 4.86 13.31
C ASP A 60 23.96 6.39 13.15
N ASP A 61 24.12 6.87 11.92
CA ASP A 61 23.87 8.24 11.50
C ASP A 61 22.61 8.32 10.62
N THR A 62 21.50 8.66 11.25
CA THR A 62 20.18 8.75 10.61
C THR A 62 20.10 9.84 9.55
N LYS A 63 20.88 10.93 9.68
CA LYS A 63 20.92 11.98 8.64
C LYS A 63 21.65 11.51 7.39
N LYS A 64 22.70 10.71 7.58
CA LYS A 64 23.42 10.10 6.46
C LYS A 64 22.54 9.12 5.71
N GLU A 65 21.70 8.39 6.43
CA GLU A 65 20.66 7.55 5.83
C GLU A 65 19.63 8.41 5.09
N ASP A 66 19.13 9.50 5.67
CA ASP A 66 18.22 10.44 4.98
C ASP A 66 18.79 10.94 3.65
N ASP A 67 20.07 11.33 3.63
CA ASP A 67 20.77 11.77 2.42
C ASP A 67 20.90 10.63 1.39
N TYR A 68 21.24 9.42 1.84
CA TYR A 68 21.32 8.23 1.01
C TYR A 68 19.96 7.88 0.38
N ILE A 69 18.90 7.83 1.18
CA ILE A 69 17.56 7.48 0.68
C ILE A 69 17.02 8.55 -0.26
N CYS A 70 17.33 9.83 -0.07
CA CYS A 70 16.93 10.89 -1.00
C CYS A 70 17.57 10.68 -2.38
N GLN A 71 18.79 10.15 -2.43
CA GLN A 71 19.54 9.90 -3.66
C GLN A 71 19.15 8.57 -4.33
N LEU A 72 18.44 7.67 -3.64
CA LEU A 72 17.91 6.44 -4.25
C LEU A 72 16.88 6.78 -5.34
N ASN A 73 17.30 6.74 -6.60
CA ASN A 73 16.47 7.03 -7.77
C ASN A 73 16.40 5.85 -8.74
N HIS A 74 15.86 4.72 -8.25
CA HIS A 74 15.61 3.54 -9.07
C HIS A 74 14.11 3.42 -9.38
N PRO A 75 13.68 3.12 -10.62
CA PRO A 75 12.27 3.13 -11.03
C PRO A 75 11.38 2.12 -10.29
N LEU A 76 11.98 1.12 -9.64
CA LEU A 76 11.30 0.10 -8.84
C LEU A 76 11.28 0.39 -7.33
N ILE A 77 11.86 1.52 -6.88
CA ILE A 77 11.70 2.02 -5.51
C ILE A 77 10.55 3.02 -5.53
N LEU A 78 9.36 2.57 -5.19
CA LEU A 78 8.14 3.34 -5.39
C LEU A 78 7.67 4.09 -4.13
N ALA A 79 8.18 3.70 -2.97
CA ALA A 79 7.98 4.41 -1.71
C ALA A 79 9.15 4.19 -0.76
N LYS A 80 9.30 5.09 0.22
CA LYS A 80 10.39 5.10 1.19
C LYS A 80 9.83 5.33 2.59
N ILE A 81 10.24 4.49 3.53
CA ILE A 81 10.03 4.64 4.97
C ILE A 81 11.37 5.06 5.57
N ALA A 82 11.42 6.25 6.18
CA ALA A 82 12.64 6.76 6.82
C ALA A 82 12.73 6.36 8.29
N HIS A 83 13.93 6.45 8.86
CA HIS A 83 14.12 6.32 10.30
C HIS A 83 13.68 7.61 10.99
N ALA A 84 12.87 7.52 12.05
CA ALA A 84 12.59 8.66 12.92
C ALA A 84 12.33 8.21 14.35
N GLN A 85 12.83 8.98 15.32
CA GLN A 85 12.31 8.90 16.69
C GLN A 85 11.02 9.73 16.75
N LEU A 86 9.93 9.13 17.21
CA LEU A 86 8.64 9.79 17.31
C LEU A 86 8.63 10.81 18.44
N HIS A 87 8.46 12.07 18.05
CA HIS A 87 8.16 13.18 18.94
C HIS A 87 7.54 14.32 18.13
N LYS A 88 6.93 15.30 18.82
CA LYS A 88 6.21 16.43 18.19
C LYS A 88 7.03 17.26 17.19
N SER A 89 8.36 17.25 17.32
CA SER A 89 9.27 18.06 16.50
C SER A 89 10.25 17.19 15.69
N MET A 90 9.87 15.95 15.38
CA MET A 90 10.70 15.03 14.61
C MET A 90 10.96 15.58 13.21
N ARG A 91 12.13 15.24 12.66
CA ARG A 91 12.46 15.59 11.28
C ARG A 91 11.87 14.54 10.36
N LEU A 92 11.26 14.99 9.27
CA LEU A 92 10.65 14.15 8.25
C LEU A 92 11.28 14.50 6.89
N PRO A 93 12.08 13.60 6.31
CA PRO A 93 12.59 13.79 4.95
C PRO A 93 11.46 13.96 3.93
N LEU A 94 11.71 14.75 2.88
CA LEU A 94 10.73 14.96 1.82
C LEU A 94 10.58 13.69 0.95
N GLY A 95 9.35 13.41 0.52
CA GLY A 95 9.06 12.30 -0.41
C GLY A 95 8.98 10.92 0.22
N ILE A 96 9.01 10.82 1.55
CA ILE A 96 8.71 9.59 2.28
C ILE A 96 7.21 9.37 2.35
N VAL A 97 6.79 8.12 2.53
CA VAL A 97 5.38 7.78 2.80
C VAL A 97 5.12 7.45 4.26
N GLY A 98 6.17 7.30 5.06
CA GLY A 98 6.07 6.96 6.47
C GLY A 98 7.42 6.92 7.16
N VAL A 99 7.39 6.58 8.44
CA VAL A 99 8.59 6.43 9.26
C VAL A 99 8.56 5.14 10.07
N ARG A 100 9.74 4.66 10.45
CA ARG A 100 9.93 3.57 11.41
C ARG A 100 10.80 4.07 12.55
N GLU A 101 10.34 3.83 13.78
CA GLU A 101 11.19 3.88 14.98
C GLU A 101 11.49 2.41 15.35
N PRO A 102 12.76 1.94 15.33
CA PRO A 102 13.09 0.57 15.70
C PRO A 102 12.79 0.29 17.18
N LEU A 103 11.63 -0.30 17.47
CA LEU A 103 11.22 -0.58 18.87
C LEU A 103 11.74 -1.92 19.40
N HIS A 104 12.15 -2.83 18.53
CA HIS A 104 12.62 -4.15 18.93
C HIS A 104 14.09 -4.21 19.37
N VAL A 105 14.87 -3.16 19.08
CA VAL A 105 16.32 -3.12 19.36
C VAL A 105 16.61 -2.95 20.85
N LYS A 106 17.83 -3.31 21.28
CA LYS A 106 18.24 -3.27 22.70
C LYS A 106 18.22 -1.85 23.29
N GLN A 107 18.41 -0.85 22.45
CA GLN A 107 18.45 0.56 22.81
C GLN A 107 17.05 1.12 23.09
N ALA A 108 16.00 0.53 22.51
CA ALA A 108 14.62 0.95 22.74
C ALA A 108 14.11 0.39 24.07
N SER A 109 13.79 1.28 25.00
CA SER A 109 13.24 0.90 26.31
C SER A 109 11.86 0.23 26.19
N PRO A 110 11.56 -0.80 27.00
CA PRO A 110 10.20 -1.33 27.08
C PRO A 110 9.19 -0.24 27.44
N GLY A 111 8.06 -0.23 26.74
CA GLY A 111 7.03 0.80 26.92
C GLY A 111 7.32 2.13 26.21
N ARG A 112 8.37 2.24 25.40
CA ARG A 112 8.68 3.44 24.59
C ARG A 112 7.46 3.95 23.80
N CYS A 113 6.65 3.05 23.25
CA CYS A 113 5.45 3.43 22.49
C CYS A 113 4.31 4.02 23.34
N LEU A 114 4.37 3.92 24.68
CA LEU A 114 3.40 4.52 25.61
C LEU A 114 3.80 5.92 26.06
N GLU A 115 5.03 6.35 25.73
CA GLU A 115 5.52 7.67 26.15
C GLU A 115 4.74 8.78 25.45
N LYS A 116 4.60 9.91 26.15
CA LYS A 116 3.80 11.04 25.67
C LYS A 116 4.32 11.58 24.33
N ASP A 117 5.63 11.73 24.20
CA ASP A 117 6.26 12.24 22.98
C ASP A 117 6.08 11.27 21.81
N PHE A 118 6.12 9.95 22.04
CA PHE A 118 5.81 8.95 21.03
C PHE A 118 4.39 9.14 20.48
N ILE A 119 3.42 9.30 21.37
CA ILE A 119 2.01 9.56 21.01
C ILE A 119 1.88 10.88 20.24
N GLU A 120 2.53 11.95 20.69
CA GLU A 120 2.59 13.23 19.95
C GLU A 120 3.20 13.05 18.54
N GLY A 121 4.21 12.17 18.40
CA GLY A 121 4.76 11.82 17.08
C GLY A 121 3.76 11.09 16.18
N LEU A 122 2.97 10.14 16.72
CA LEU A 122 1.89 9.49 15.97
C LEU A 122 0.83 10.49 15.49
N GLU A 123 0.48 11.49 16.31
CA GLU A 123 -0.42 12.57 15.92
C GLU A 123 0.14 13.36 14.72
N ILE A 124 1.43 13.71 14.75
CA ILE A 124 2.10 14.38 13.63
C ILE A 124 2.06 13.52 12.36
N LEU A 125 2.27 12.21 12.45
CA LEU A 125 2.16 11.32 11.29
C LEU A 125 0.74 11.31 10.72
N ALA A 126 -0.27 11.22 11.59
CA ALA A 126 -1.68 11.23 11.19
C ALA A 126 -2.06 12.55 10.47
N GLU A 127 -1.65 13.69 11.02
CA GLU A 127 -1.88 15.02 10.42
C GLU A 127 -1.26 15.14 9.02
N ASN A 128 -0.07 14.58 8.84
CA ASN A 128 0.67 14.62 7.57
C ASN A 128 0.33 13.45 6.64
N LYS A 129 -0.59 12.55 7.03
CA LYS A 129 -0.97 11.34 6.28
C LYS A 129 0.21 10.42 5.97
N LEU A 130 1.18 10.37 6.88
CA LEU A 130 2.33 9.48 6.86
C LEU A 130 2.05 8.23 7.68
N LEU A 131 2.62 7.11 7.26
CA LEU A 131 2.44 5.83 7.95
C LEU A 131 3.45 5.66 9.08
N PHE A 132 3.05 4.94 10.13
CA PHE A 132 3.97 4.39 11.12
C PHE A 132 4.25 2.92 10.83
N GLU A 133 5.52 2.56 10.64
CA GLU A 133 5.95 1.16 10.54
C GLU A 133 6.37 0.66 11.91
N SER A 134 5.67 -0.36 12.41
CA SER A 134 5.84 -0.91 13.74
C SER A 134 6.70 -2.15 13.69
N CYS A 135 7.93 -2.06 14.19
CA CYS A 135 8.81 -3.22 14.40
C CYS A 135 9.07 -3.39 15.91
N ASN A 136 8.10 -3.99 16.60
CA ASN A 136 8.07 -4.18 18.05
C ASN A 136 8.60 -5.55 18.48
N ARG A 137 8.99 -5.68 19.76
CA ARG A 137 9.04 -7.00 20.41
C ARG A 137 7.63 -7.56 20.53
N THR A 138 7.47 -8.88 20.39
CA THR A 138 6.16 -9.55 20.44
C THR A 138 5.41 -9.29 21.75
N GLU A 139 6.11 -9.23 22.89
CA GLU A 139 5.50 -8.97 24.22
C GLU A 139 4.99 -7.53 24.38
N GLU A 140 5.38 -6.61 23.48
CA GLU A 140 5.02 -5.19 23.53
C GLU A 140 3.87 -4.84 22.57
N LEU A 141 3.27 -5.83 21.89
CA LEU A 141 2.13 -5.59 21.00
C LEU A 141 0.89 -5.09 21.77
N SER A 142 0.72 -5.50 23.03
CA SER A 142 -0.33 -4.94 23.90
C SER A 142 -0.14 -3.45 24.18
N ASP A 143 1.10 -2.97 24.28
CA ASP A 143 1.42 -1.56 24.50
C ASP A 143 1.28 -0.75 23.22
N LEU A 144 1.68 -1.33 22.07
CA LEU A 144 1.39 -0.78 20.76
C LEU A 144 -0.12 -0.60 20.54
N TYR A 145 -0.94 -1.59 20.91
CA TYR A 145 -2.40 -1.45 20.82
C TYR A 145 -2.90 -0.26 21.66
N LYS A 146 -2.41 -0.09 22.89
CA LYS A 146 -2.80 1.04 23.76
C LYS A 146 -2.45 2.37 23.11
N SER A 147 -1.24 2.52 22.57
CA SER A 147 -0.80 3.79 21.96
C SER A 147 -1.57 4.10 20.68
N LEU A 148 -1.72 3.14 19.77
CA LEU A 148 -2.49 3.34 18.54
C LEU A 148 -3.97 3.61 18.81
N SER A 149 -4.53 3.06 19.89
CA SER A 149 -5.91 3.36 20.32
C SER A 149 -6.11 4.83 20.74
N THR A 150 -5.03 5.53 21.16
CA THR A 150 -5.11 6.96 21.49
C THR A 150 -5.12 7.86 20.26
N VAL A 151 -4.61 7.38 19.12
CA VAL A 151 -4.53 8.13 17.85
C VAL A 151 -5.18 7.31 16.73
N PRO A 152 -6.51 7.09 16.73
CA PRO A 152 -7.18 6.18 15.79
C PRO A 152 -7.07 6.61 14.31
N GLN A 153 -6.67 7.87 14.06
CA GLN A 153 -6.46 8.42 12.72
C GLN A 153 -5.12 8.01 12.11
N VAL A 154 -4.15 7.55 12.93
CA VAL A 154 -2.85 7.13 12.42
C VAL A 154 -3.00 5.83 11.64
N THR A 155 -2.32 5.74 10.50
CA THR A 155 -2.16 4.49 9.78
C THR A 155 -0.89 3.81 10.24
N ALA A 156 -0.98 2.57 10.70
CA ALA A 156 0.18 1.82 11.14
C ALA A 156 0.27 0.44 10.46
N VAL A 157 1.49 0.01 10.21
CA VAL A 157 1.82 -1.26 9.56
C VAL A 157 2.64 -2.10 10.53
N ILE A 158 2.08 -3.22 10.98
CA ILE A 158 2.78 -4.18 11.83
C ILE A 158 3.75 -4.97 10.95
N ASN A 159 5.03 -4.88 11.28
CA ASN A 159 6.07 -5.58 10.55
C ASN A 159 6.21 -7.01 11.04
N HIS A 160 6.57 -7.90 10.12
CA HIS A 160 7.06 -9.25 10.43
C HIS A 160 6.11 -10.07 11.31
N CYS A 161 4.80 -9.94 11.11
CA CYS A 161 3.79 -10.58 11.96
C CYS A 161 3.98 -10.27 13.47
N GLY A 162 4.46 -9.07 13.82
CA GLY A 162 4.76 -8.71 15.21
C GLY A 162 5.98 -9.46 15.78
N ASN A 163 6.92 -9.86 14.92
CA ASN A 163 8.14 -10.62 15.25
C ASN A 163 7.88 -11.94 16.00
N VAL A 164 6.71 -12.53 15.80
CA VAL A 164 6.28 -13.72 16.52
C VAL A 164 7.12 -14.95 16.18
N THR A 165 7.51 -15.70 17.22
CA THR A 165 8.17 -17.01 17.09
C THR A 165 7.34 -18.15 17.67
N LYS A 166 6.28 -17.83 18.41
CA LYS A 166 5.33 -18.77 19.03
C LYS A 166 3.94 -18.15 19.12
N LEU A 167 2.90 -18.92 18.80
CA LEU A 167 1.50 -18.50 18.88
C LEU A 167 0.95 -18.61 20.31
N THR A 168 1.42 -17.74 21.21
CA THR A 168 0.91 -17.67 22.58
C THR A 168 -0.50 -17.07 22.61
N ALA A 169 -1.26 -17.34 23.68
CA ALA A 169 -2.57 -16.71 23.87
C ALA A 169 -2.47 -15.17 23.98
N GLY A 170 -1.37 -14.65 24.55
CA GLY A 170 -1.10 -13.22 24.62
C GLY A 170 -0.95 -12.59 23.24
N TYR A 171 -0.08 -13.17 22.40
CA TYR A 171 0.10 -12.71 21.01
C TYR A 171 -1.22 -12.71 20.23
N LYS A 172 -2.00 -13.79 20.31
CA LYS A 172 -3.28 -13.89 19.60
C LYS A 172 -4.24 -12.76 20.02
N ARG A 173 -4.44 -12.58 21.32
CA ARG A 173 -5.28 -11.52 21.87
C ARG A 173 -4.83 -10.12 21.42
N ASP A 174 -3.52 -9.87 21.44
CA ASP A 174 -2.99 -8.55 21.11
C ASP A 174 -3.12 -8.25 19.61
N MET A 175 -2.90 -9.24 18.73
CA MET A 175 -3.15 -9.11 17.29
C MET A 175 -4.64 -8.96 16.96
N GLU A 176 -5.53 -9.67 17.66
CA GLU A 176 -6.98 -9.49 17.53
C GLU A 176 -7.43 -8.08 17.94
N ASN A 177 -6.79 -7.50 18.96
CA ASN A 177 -7.07 -6.11 19.37
C ASN A 177 -6.56 -5.11 18.33
N LEU A 178 -5.35 -5.32 17.80
CA LEU A 178 -4.80 -4.48 16.74
C LEU A 178 -5.63 -4.54 15.45
N ALA A 179 -6.13 -5.72 15.07
CA ALA A 179 -6.95 -5.89 13.86
C ALA A 179 -8.30 -5.16 13.92
N LYS A 180 -8.83 -4.89 15.13
CA LYS A 180 -10.08 -4.13 15.32
C LYS A 180 -9.90 -2.62 15.08
N LEU A 181 -8.67 -2.11 15.07
CA LEU A 181 -8.40 -0.71 14.79
C LEU A 181 -8.51 -0.46 13.26
N PRO A 182 -9.09 0.68 12.84
CA PRO A 182 -9.54 0.88 11.46
C PRO A 182 -8.41 1.00 10.42
N ASN A 183 -7.22 1.42 10.85
CA ASN A 183 -6.12 1.80 9.96
C ASN A 183 -4.85 0.96 10.19
N ILE A 184 -5.02 -0.30 10.60
CA ILE A 184 -3.92 -1.22 10.90
C ILE A 184 -3.78 -2.27 9.81
N TYR A 185 -2.53 -2.48 9.39
CA TYR A 185 -2.12 -3.44 8.39
C TYR A 185 -1.06 -4.38 8.98
N CYS A 186 -0.90 -5.56 8.38
CA CYS A 186 0.10 -6.53 8.81
C CYS A 186 0.89 -7.06 7.61
N LYS A 187 2.22 -6.93 7.69
CA LYS A 187 3.15 -7.52 6.72
C LYS A 187 3.45 -8.96 7.08
N LEU A 188 3.12 -9.86 6.16
CA LEU A 188 3.45 -11.27 6.24
C LEU A 188 4.88 -11.50 5.74
N SER A 189 5.82 -11.36 6.67
CA SER A 189 7.27 -11.52 6.51
C SER A 189 7.87 -11.89 7.86
N GLY A 190 9.19 -12.06 7.95
CA GLY A 190 9.81 -12.31 9.26
C GLY A 190 9.53 -13.70 9.85
N ILE A 191 8.94 -14.61 9.07
CA ILE A 191 8.50 -15.91 9.56
C ILE A 191 9.65 -16.93 9.39
N PRO A 192 10.12 -17.58 10.47
CA PRO A 192 11.04 -18.72 10.35
C PRO A 192 10.32 -19.91 9.71
N THR A 193 10.69 -20.25 8.47
CA THR A 193 9.94 -21.23 7.65
C THR A 193 10.23 -22.69 7.97
N GLN A 194 11.15 -22.96 8.89
CA GLN A 194 11.61 -24.31 9.27
C GLN A 194 10.48 -25.16 9.87
N ASN A 195 9.64 -24.55 10.73
CA ASN A 195 8.50 -25.25 11.33
C ASN A 195 7.23 -24.98 10.52
N LYS A 196 6.94 -25.85 9.54
CA LYS A 196 5.77 -25.71 8.65
C LYS A 196 4.43 -25.73 9.39
N ILE A 197 4.33 -26.44 10.52
CA ILE A 197 3.11 -26.48 11.35
C ILE A 197 2.88 -25.09 11.95
N PHE A 198 3.89 -24.52 12.60
CA PHE A 198 3.81 -23.16 13.16
C PHE A 198 3.46 -22.13 12.10
N VAL A 199 4.11 -22.21 10.93
CA VAL A 199 3.82 -21.28 9.82
C VAL A 199 2.36 -21.38 9.40
N ARG A 200 1.85 -22.59 9.17
CA ARG A 200 0.45 -22.81 8.77
C ARG A 200 -0.51 -22.25 9.82
N GLU A 201 -0.31 -22.58 11.10
CA GLU A 201 -1.14 -22.08 12.20
C GLU A 201 -1.10 -20.55 12.31
N LEU A 202 0.05 -19.93 12.05
CA LEU A 202 0.22 -18.48 12.09
C LEU A 202 -0.55 -17.82 10.95
N LEU A 203 -0.44 -18.35 9.74
CA LEU A 203 -1.15 -17.84 8.57
C LEU A 203 -2.67 -18.01 8.72
N ASP A 204 -3.13 -19.17 9.20
CA ASP A 204 -4.56 -19.43 9.47
C ASP A 204 -5.10 -18.48 10.56
N PHE A 205 -4.32 -18.21 11.59
CA PHE A 205 -4.69 -17.22 12.61
C PHE A 205 -4.76 -15.80 12.03
N LEU A 206 -3.74 -15.36 11.29
CA LEU A 206 -3.70 -13.99 10.77
C LEU A 206 -4.80 -13.72 9.73
N THR A 207 -5.08 -14.67 8.84
CA THR A 207 -6.15 -14.56 7.83
C THR A 207 -7.56 -14.67 8.41
N SER A 208 -7.73 -15.31 9.56
CA SER A 208 -9.00 -15.29 10.30
C SER A 208 -9.18 -14.04 11.16
N THR A 209 -8.09 -13.32 11.46
CA THR A 209 -8.08 -12.15 12.36
C THR A 209 -8.17 -10.83 11.61
N PHE A 210 -7.39 -10.67 10.53
CA PHE A 210 -7.35 -9.45 9.73
C PHE A 210 -8.23 -9.60 8.48
N ALA A 211 -8.86 -8.52 8.05
CA ALA A 211 -9.51 -8.51 6.75
C ALA A 211 -8.45 -8.75 5.64
N PRO A 212 -8.79 -9.43 4.53
CA PRO A 212 -7.85 -9.66 3.44
C PRO A 212 -7.14 -8.39 2.94
N SER A 213 -7.84 -7.26 2.93
CA SER A 213 -7.30 -5.95 2.53
C SER A 213 -6.29 -5.32 3.51
N GLN A 214 -6.13 -5.89 4.71
CA GLN A 214 -5.18 -5.44 5.73
C GLN A 214 -3.87 -6.23 5.70
N LEU A 215 -3.79 -7.30 4.91
CA LEU A 215 -2.63 -8.18 4.84
C LEU A 215 -1.78 -7.84 3.61
N LEU A 216 -0.47 -7.73 3.84
CA LEU A 216 0.50 -7.30 2.84
C LEU A 216 1.61 -8.33 2.68
N TYR A 217 1.94 -8.67 1.44
CA TYR A 217 3.16 -9.41 1.14
C TYR A 217 4.41 -8.54 1.39
N ALA A 218 5.42 -9.13 2.03
CA ALA A 218 6.73 -8.51 2.26
C ALA A 218 7.82 -9.59 2.17
N SER A 219 8.94 -9.30 1.50
CA SER A 219 10.06 -10.25 1.45
C SER A 219 10.96 -10.17 2.68
N ASN A 220 11.14 -8.96 3.23
CA ASN A 220 12.21 -8.63 4.16
C ASN A 220 13.62 -8.90 3.59
N PHE A 221 13.80 -8.80 2.28
CA PHE A 221 15.10 -8.93 1.64
C PHE A 221 16.07 -7.85 2.14
N PRO A 222 17.36 -8.16 2.35
CA PRO A 222 17.98 -9.49 2.34
C PRO A 222 17.95 -10.16 3.73
N VAL A 223 17.39 -9.51 4.74
CA VAL A 223 17.33 -9.96 6.15
C VAL A 223 16.62 -11.31 6.30
N ILE A 224 15.71 -11.65 5.38
CA ILE A 224 15.07 -12.97 5.28
C ILE A 224 16.06 -14.14 5.32
N SER A 225 17.28 -13.95 4.80
CA SER A 225 18.35 -14.96 4.82
C SER A 225 18.85 -15.35 6.21
N LEU A 226 18.46 -14.63 7.27
CA LEU A 226 18.84 -14.94 8.64
C LEU A 226 18.01 -16.07 9.27
N TYR A 227 16.81 -16.33 8.75
CA TYR A 227 15.87 -17.30 9.33
C TYR A 227 15.07 -18.11 8.29
N SER A 228 15.27 -17.83 6.99
CA SER A 228 14.71 -18.56 5.85
C SER A 228 15.58 -18.33 4.60
N SER A 229 15.08 -18.71 3.42
CA SER A 229 15.57 -18.23 2.13
C SER A 229 14.48 -17.43 1.43
N PHE A 230 14.88 -16.51 0.53
CA PHE A 230 13.93 -15.72 -0.25
C PHE A 230 12.95 -16.62 -1.03
N ASN A 231 13.47 -17.66 -1.70
CA ASN A 231 12.67 -18.60 -2.50
C ASN A 231 11.70 -19.42 -1.64
N GLU A 232 12.16 -19.92 -0.49
CA GLU A 232 11.30 -20.69 0.40
C GLU A 232 10.18 -19.84 0.99
N HIS A 233 10.49 -18.62 1.43
CA HIS A 233 9.49 -17.66 1.95
C HIS A 233 8.46 -17.28 0.89
N LEU A 234 8.91 -16.91 -0.31
CA LEU A 234 8.01 -16.53 -1.40
C LEU A 234 7.12 -17.69 -1.81
N ASN A 235 7.68 -18.87 -2.08
CA ASN A 235 6.90 -20.03 -2.51
C ASN A 235 5.89 -20.49 -1.45
N LEU A 236 6.25 -20.41 -0.17
CA LEU A 236 5.36 -20.74 0.93
C LEU A 236 4.13 -19.83 0.96
N LEU A 237 4.33 -18.51 0.82
CA LEU A 237 3.21 -17.57 0.81
C LEU A 237 2.38 -17.71 -0.47
N ARG A 238 3.02 -17.98 -1.62
CA ARG A 238 2.33 -18.22 -2.90
C ARG A 238 1.39 -19.42 -2.82
N GLU A 239 1.89 -20.53 -2.25
CA GLU A 239 1.09 -21.74 -2.02
C GLU A 239 -0.10 -21.46 -1.10
N TYR A 240 0.12 -20.74 0.01
CA TYR A 240 -0.91 -20.45 0.99
C TYR A 240 -2.01 -19.51 0.46
N PHE A 241 -1.61 -18.43 -0.23
CA PHE A 241 -2.53 -17.41 -0.75
C PHE A 241 -3.01 -17.70 -2.17
N HIS A 242 -2.60 -18.82 -2.77
CA HIS A 242 -2.98 -19.21 -4.14
C HIS A 242 -2.72 -18.10 -5.18
N ASP A 243 -1.55 -17.45 -5.09
CA ASP A 243 -1.17 -16.33 -5.96
C ASP A 243 -2.20 -15.17 -5.99
N ASP A 244 -2.87 -14.89 -4.87
CA ASP A 244 -3.82 -13.76 -4.75
C ASP A 244 -3.16 -12.40 -5.02
N ALA A 245 -3.57 -11.76 -6.13
CA ALA A 245 -3.05 -10.47 -6.58
C ALA A 245 -3.33 -9.31 -5.60
N ASP A 246 -4.38 -9.41 -4.78
CA ASP A 246 -4.67 -8.38 -3.78
C ASP A 246 -3.60 -8.39 -2.68
N PHE A 247 -3.30 -9.58 -2.14
CA PHE A 247 -2.26 -9.79 -1.13
C PHE A 247 -0.85 -9.47 -1.65
N PHE A 248 -0.50 -9.96 -2.85
CA PHE A 248 0.84 -9.82 -3.42
C PHE A 248 1.14 -8.45 -4.02
N SER A 249 0.12 -7.61 -4.26
CA SER A 249 0.33 -6.35 -4.99
C SER A 249 -0.62 -5.22 -4.58
N LYS A 250 -1.93 -5.38 -4.81
CA LYS A 250 -2.86 -4.24 -4.81
C LYS A 250 -3.06 -3.64 -3.41
N ASN A 251 -3.10 -4.45 -2.35
CA ASN A 251 -3.26 -3.95 -0.98
C ASN A 251 -2.14 -2.97 -0.60
N ALA A 252 -0.90 -3.35 -0.87
CA ALA A 252 0.27 -2.52 -0.56
C ALA A 252 0.29 -1.26 -1.44
N LYS A 253 0.05 -1.39 -2.75
CA LYS A 253 0.00 -0.22 -3.64
C LYS A 253 -1.09 0.78 -3.25
N LYS A 254 -2.27 0.29 -2.85
CA LYS A 254 -3.36 1.12 -2.32
C LYS A 254 -2.96 1.83 -1.03
N LEU A 255 -2.37 1.10 -0.08
CA LEU A 255 -1.92 1.65 1.20
C LEU A 255 -0.87 2.76 1.01
N TYR A 256 0.19 2.47 0.26
CA TYR A 256 1.29 3.40 0.04
C TYR A 256 1.05 4.39 -1.12
N LYS A 257 -0.16 4.38 -1.71
CA LYS A 257 -0.61 5.30 -2.77
C LYS A 257 0.34 5.31 -3.98
N ILE A 258 0.79 4.13 -4.39
CA ILE A 258 1.77 3.93 -5.45
C ILE A 258 1.21 4.21 -6.84
N ASN A 259 -0.11 4.03 -7.00
CA ASN A 259 -0.75 4.19 -8.29
C ASN A 259 -0.70 5.66 -8.70
N LYS A 260 0.02 5.93 -9.79
CA LYS A 260 -0.02 7.24 -10.43
C LYS A 260 -1.47 7.48 -10.87
N PRO A 261 -2.11 8.55 -10.40
CA PRO A 261 -3.45 8.87 -10.86
C PRO A 261 -3.46 9.01 -12.38
N GLN A 262 -4.29 8.21 -13.04
CA GLN A 262 -4.52 8.30 -14.47
C GLN A 262 -5.64 9.29 -14.70
N ILE A 263 -5.40 10.26 -15.58
CA ILE A 263 -6.44 11.19 -16.01
C ILE A 263 -7.06 10.63 -17.28
N ILE A 264 -8.35 10.30 -17.20
CA ILE A 264 -9.13 9.83 -18.34
C ILE A 264 -10.15 10.92 -18.65
N ALA A 265 -10.18 11.35 -19.90
CA ALA A 265 -11.12 12.34 -20.40
C ALA A 265 -11.98 11.70 -21.48
N ASN A 266 -13.29 11.95 -21.42
CA ASN A 266 -14.22 11.40 -22.37
C ASN A 266 -15.22 12.45 -22.88
N VAL A 267 -15.82 12.16 -24.03
CA VAL A 267 -16.87 12.98 -24.62
C VAL A 267 -18.05 12.12 -25.10
N ILE A 268 -19.26 12.64 -24.92
CA ILE A 268 -20.50 12.07 -25.45
C ILE A 268 -21.48 13.20 -25.82
N ARG A 269 -22.49 12.92 -26.65
CA ARG A 269 -23.56 13.89 -26.90
C ARG A 269 -24.72 13.71 -25.90
N LEU A 270 -25.23 14.83 -25.41
CA LEU A 270 -26.46 14.94 -24.65
C LEU A 270 -27.63 15.17 -25.60
N ARG A 271 -28.70 14.38 -25.46
CA ARG A 271 -29.93 14.61 -26.19
C ARG A 271 -30.62 15.89 -25.69
N PRO A 272 -30.89 16.88 -26.55
CA PRO A 272 -31.45 18.16 -26.13
C PRO A 272 -32.77 18.04 -25.37
N ASP A 273 -33.65 17.11 -25.77
CA ASP A 273 -34.95 16.86 -25.14
C ASP A 273 -34.84 16.21 -23.74
N LYS A 274 -33.69 15.63 -23.41
CA LYS A 274 -33.42 14.99 -22.11
C LYS A 274 -32.46 15.78 -21.22
N ALA A 275 -31.95 16.93 -21.68
CA ALA A 275 -30.91 17.68 -21.00
C ALA A 275 -31.28 18.09 -19.57
N ALA A 276 -32.51 18.56 -19.35
CA ALA A 276 -33.00 18.92 -18.02
C ALA A 276 -33.08 17.71 -17.08
N TYR A 277 -33.50 16.55 -17.60
CA TYR A 277 -33.58 15.31 -16.83
C TYR A 277 -32.20 14.80 -16.43
N TYR A 278 -31.26 14.77 -17.37
CA TYR A 278 -29.87 14.40 -17.12
C TYR A 278 -29.22 15.23 -15.99
N LYS A 279 -29.40 16.56 -16.05
CA LYS A 279 -28.89 17.49 -15.01
C LYS A 279 -29.53 17.23 -13.65
N LYS A 280 -30.84 16.94 -13.61
CA LYS A 280 -31.55 16.58 -12.37
C LYS A 280 -30.99 15.30 -11.74
N LEU A 281 -30.73 14.27 -12.54
CA LEU A 281 -30.10 13.03 -12.06
C LEU A 281 -28.73 13.32 -11.43
N HIS A 282 -27.85 14.04 -12.14
CA HIS A 282 -26.48 14.28 -11.68
C HIS A 282 -26.35 15.31 -10.55
N ALA A 283 -27.39 16.13 -10.31
CA ALA A 283 -27.45 16.99 -9.13
C ALA A 283 -27.68 16.21 -7.82
N ALA A 284 -28.27 15.01 -7.91
CA ALA A 284 -28.55 14.13 -6.77
C ALA A 284 -28.42 12.65 -7.18
N PRO A 285 -27.18 12.17 -7.43
CA PRO A 285 -26.94 10.80 -7.87
C PRO A 285 -27.29 9.78 -6.79
N TYR A 286 -27.54 8.53 -7.20
CA TYR A 286 -27.81 7.44 -6.26
C TYR A 286 -26.58 7.21 -5.36
N PRO A 287 -26.73 7.15 -4.01
CA PRO A 287 -25.59 7.05 -3.11
C PRO A 287 -24.68 5.84 -3.36
N GLY A 288 -25.24 4.67 -3.73
CA GLY A 288 -24.43 3.49 -3.96
C GLY A 288 -23.68 3.50 -5.28
N VAL A 289 -24.15 4.26 -6.29
CA VAL A 289 -23.36 4.51 -7.51
C VAL A 289 -22.08 5.27 -7.17
N ASN A 290 -22.18 6.35 -6.38
CA ASN A 290 -21.01 7.11 -5.94
C ASN A 290 -20.07 6.28 -5.06
N LYS A 291 -20.63 5.38 -4.24
CA LYS A 291 -19.83 4.44 -3.45
C LYS A 291 -19.07 3.48 -4.37
N MET A 292 -19.75 2.86 -5.34
CA MET A 292 -19.15 1.91 -6.28
C MET A 292 -18.05 2.55 -7.13
N ILE A 293 -18.27 3.77 -7.66
CA ILE A 293 -17.27 4.56 -8.39
C ILE A 293 -15.99 4.71 -7.56
N LYS A 294 -16.12 5.08 -6.28
CA LYS A 294 -14.97 5.23 -5.36
C LYS A 294 -14.29 3.90 -5.04
N GLU A 295 -15.06 2.83 -4.89
CA GLU A 295 -14.52 1.49 -4.67
C GLU A 295 -13.73 0.97 -5.87
N CYS A 296 -14.13 1.35 -7.08
CA CYS A 296 -13.46 1.02 -8.35
C CYS A 296 -12.33 2.00 -8.68
N GLY A 297 -11.74 2.64 -7.67
CA GLY A 297 -10.53 3.44 -7.83
C GLY A 297 -10.71 4.84 -8.45
N ILE A 298 -11.93 5.26 -8.79
CA ILE A 298 -12.16 6.61 -9.31
C ILE A 298 -12.25 7.61 -8.15
N SER A 299 -11.21 8.41 -7.97
CA SER A 299 -11.04 9.34 -6.84
C SER A 299 -11.71 10.70 -7.09
N LYS A 300 -11.76 11.13 -8.35
CA LYS A 300 -12.40 12.37 -8.80
C LYS A 300 -13.13 12.08 -10.10
N TYR A 301 -14.35 12.58 -10.22
CA TYR A 301 -15.11 12.50 -11.46
C TYR A 301 -15.92 13.77 -11.64
N LYS A 302 -15.79 14.41 -12.80
CA LYS A 302 -16.50 15.64 -13.15
C LYS A 302 -17.07 15.51 -14.55
N ILE A 303 -18.29 16.00 -14.73
CA ILE A 303 -18.95 16.08 -16.04
C ILE A 303 -19.33 17.53 -16.29
N PHE A 304 -18.86 18.08 -17.41
CA PHE A 304 -19.14 19.41 -17.90
C PHE A 304 -20.12 19.30 -19.05
N ASN A 305 -21.00 20.29 -19.20
CA ASN A 305 -21.94 20.37 -20.32
C ASN A 305 -21.74 21.68 -21.08
N ARG A 306 -21.59 21.57 -22.40
CA ARG A 306 -21.65 22.70 -23.33
C ARG A 306 -22.58 22.31 -24.48
N ASP A 307 -23.70 23.00 -24.61
CA ASP A 307 -24.71 22.71 -25.63
C ASP A 307 -25.14 21.23 -25.56
N ASP A 308 -25.01 20.49 -26.66
CA ASP A 308 -25.29 19.05 -26.77
C ASP A 308 -24.09 18.17 -26.47
N LEU A 309 -22.99 18.70 -25.92
CA LEU A 309 -21.80 17.94 -25.53
C LEU A 309 -21.71 17.80 -24.01
N LEU A 310 -21.31 16.61 -23.59
CA LEU A 310 -20.84 16.33 -22.25
C LEU A 310 -19.37 15.94 -22.32
N PHE A 311 -18.56 16.56 -21.48
CA PHE A 311 -17.15 16.24 -21.31
C PHE A 311 -16.97 15.71 -19.91
N SER A 312 -16.39 14.53 -19.76
CA SER A 312 -16.05 14.00 -18.45
C SER A 312 -14.54 13.99 -18.27
N ILE A 313 -14.11 14.24 -17.03
CA ILE A 313 -12.73 14.05 -16.61
C ILE A 313 -12.78 13.25 -15.31
N MET A 314 -12.10 12.11 -15.30
CA MET A 314 -11.93 11.29 -14.11
C MET A 314 -10.46 11.10 -13.76
N GLU A 315 -10.19 11.02 -12.46
CA GLU A 315 -8.92 10.59 -11.90
C GLU A 315 -9.09 9.15 -11.40
N TYR A 316 -8.42 8.21 -12.06
CA TYR A 316 -8.42 6.80 -11.72
C TYR A 316 -7.11 6.44 -11.01
N CYS A 317 -7.23 5.96 -9.78
CA CYS A 317 -6.11 5.55 -8.93
C CYS A 317 -6.09 4.04 -8.65
N GLY A 318 -6.92 3.26 -9.34
CA GLY A 318 -6.90 1.81 -9.22
C GLY A 318 -5.74 1.17 -9.99
N ASP A 319 -5.58 -0.14 -9.79
CA ASP A 319 -4.48 -0.94 -10.34
C ASP A 319 -4.84 -1.62 -11.66
N ASP A 320 -6.13 -1.91 -11.89
CA ASP A 320 -6.63 -2.64 -13.04
C ASP A 320 -7.96 -2.03 -13.51
N TYR A 321 -7.84 -1.09 -14.45
CA TYR A 321 -8.98 -0.34 -14.97
C TYR A 321 -10.02 -1.27 -15.57
N LYS A 322 -9.60 -2.34 -16.26
CA LYS A 322 -10.53 -3.28 -16.90
C LYS A 322 -11.32 -4.06 -15.86
N TYR A 323 -10.65 -4.57 -14.83
CA TYR A 323 -11.30 -5.26 -13.72
C TYR A 323 -12.29 -4.33 -12.99
N ASP A 324 -11.86 -3.11 -12.69
CA ASP A 324 -12.67 -2.14 -11.96
C ASP A 324 -13.91 -1.71 -12.76
N MET A 325 -13.78 -1.48 -14.08
CA MET A 325 -14.93 -1.19 -14.94
C MET A 325 -15.86 -2.40 -15.06
N ALA A 326 -15.33 -3.61 -15.19
CA ALA A 326 -16.14 -4.83 -15.18
C ALA A 326 -16.90 -4.99 -13.85
N LYS A 327 -16.27 -4.68 -12.71
CA LYS A 327 -16.94 -4.68 -11.40
C LYS A 327 -18.13 -3.72 -11.38
N MET A 328 -17.99 -2.51 -11.94
CA MET A 328 -19.09 -1.55 -12.07
C MET A 328 -20.21 -2.07 -12.98
N GLU A 329 -19.87 -2.71 -14.10
CA GLU A 329 -20.84 -3.28 -15.03
C GLU A 329 -21.72 -4.38 -14.41
N HIS A 330 -21.21 -5.09 -13.41
CA HIS A 330 -21.96 -6.13 -12.68
C HIS A 330 -22.69 -5.58 -11.44
N ASP A 331 -22.52 -4.30 -11.09
CA ASP A 331 -23.16 -3.70 -9.92
C ASP A 331 -24.65 -3.37 -10.19
N PRO A 332 -25.60 -3.92 -9.40
CA PRO A 332 -27.03 -3.72 -9.65
C PRO A 332 -27.49 -2.25 -9.57
N GLU A 333 -26.88 -1.44 -8.70
CA GLU A 333 -27.26 -0.03 -8.55
C GLU A 333 -26.75 0.82 -9.72
N THR A 334 -25.52 0.54 -10.18
CA THR A 334 -24.92 1.10 -11.38
C THR A 334 -25.74 0.76 -12.63
N LEU A 335 -26.18 -0.49 -12.78
CA LEU A 335 -27.05 -0.90 -13.88
C LEU A 335 -28.41 -0.18 -13.86
N ARG A 336 -28.99 0.07 -12.68
CA ARG A 336 -30.23 0.87 -12.56
C ARG A 336 -30.01 2.32 -12.92
N TRP A 337 -28.86 2.87 -12.56
CA TRP A 337 -28.47 4.24 -12.91
C TRP A 337 -28.25 4.43 -14.40
N TRP A 338 -27.60 3.48 -15.07
CA TRP A 338 -27.40 3.50 -16.52
C TRP A 338 -28.72 3.44 -17.31
N LYS A 339 -29.71 2.68 -16.84
CA LYS A 339 -31.07 2.69 -17.42
C LYS A 339 -31.73 4.06 -17.45
N GLU A 340 -31.40 4.95 -16.51
CA GLU A 340 -31.92 6.33 -16.47
C GLU A 340 -31.06 7.31 -17.28
N THR A 341 -29.74 7.10 -17.29
CA THR A 341 -28.77 8.05 -17.86
C THR A 341 -28.44 7.79 -19.33
N ASP A 342 -28.31 6.54 -19.76
CA ASP A 342 -28.01 6.19 -21.16
C ASP A 342 -29.06 6.71 -22.15
N PRO A 343 -30.38 6.68 -21.86
CA PRO A 343 -31.38 7.25 -22.75
C PRO A 343 -31.25 8.77 -22.93
N CYS A 344 -30.52 9.47 -22.05
CA CYS A 344 -30.26 10.90 -22.18
C CYS A 344 -29.14 11.20 -23.17
N GLN A 345 -28.43 10.20 -23.68
CA GLN A 345 -27.16 10.36 -24.39
C GLN A 345 -27.18 9.71 -25.78
N THR A 346 -26.22 10.11 -26.61
CA THR A 346 -25.87 9.46 -27.88
C THR A 346 -24.36 9.54 -28.09
N ARG A 347 -23.78 8.51 -28.71
CA ARG A 347 -22.38 8.54 -29.15
C ARG A 347 -22.08 9.78 -30.01
N ILE A 348 -20.86 10.31 -29.90
CA ILE A 348 -20.36 11.31 -30.84
C ILE A 348 -20.13 10.68 -32.21
N GLU A 349 -20.02 11.52 -33.24
CA GLU A 349 -19.53 11.08 -34.54
C GLU A 349 -18.06 10.62 -34.42
N GLY A 350 -17.72 9.50 -35.05
CA GLY A 350 -16.37 8.93 -35.01
C GLY A 350 -16.10 7.97 -33.84
N ALA A 351 -16.99 7.86 -32.85
CA ALA A 351 -16.86 6.85 -31.80
C ALA A 351 -16.97 5.43 -32.37
N THR A 352 -16.11 4.53 -31.89
CA THR A 352 -16.18 3.10 -32.22
C THR A 352 -17.41 2.44 -31.56
N LYS A 353 -17.71 1.19 -31.93
CA LYS A 353 -18.86 0.47 -31.36
C LYS A 353 -18.74 0.24 -29.85
N ASP A 354 -17.52 0.06 -29.37
CA ASP A 354 -17.24 -0.24 -27.97
C ASP A 354 -17.11 1.03 -27.11
N GLU A 355 -17.06 2.21 -27.75
CA GLU A 355 -17.05 3.50 -27.07
C GLU A 355 -18.48 4.03 -26.92
N TRP A 356 -19.07 3.88 -25.73
CA TRP A 356 -20.28 4.61 -25.39
C TRP A 356 -19.97 6.10 -25.16
N TRP A 357 -19.04 6.35 -24.23
CA TRP A 357 -18.30 7.59 -24.11
C TRP A 357 -16.99 7.44 -24.88
N ALA A 358 -16.67 8.37 -25.78
CA ALA A 358 -15.45 8.30 -26.59
C ALA A 358 -14.25 8.82 -25.79
N ASP A 359 -13.10 8.15 -25.89
CA ASP A 359 -11.86 8.57 -25.24
C ASP A 359 -11.28 9.82 -25.90
N MET A 360 -10.62 10.67 -25.10
CA MET A 360 -9.94 11.88 -25.56
C MET A 360 -8.45 11.81 -25.25
N ASP A 361 -7.62 12.22 -26.21
CA ASP A 361 -6.16 12.28 -26.02
C ASP A 361 -5.73 13.49 -25.18
N LEU A 362 -4.85 13.26 -24.21
CA LEU A 362 -4.18 14.32 -23.47
C LEU A 362 -3.10 14.96 -24.36
N VAL A 363 -3.36 16.17 -24.86
CA VAL A 363 -2.44 16.90 -25.75
C VAL A 363 -1.37 17.70 -24.98
N TYR A 364 -1.68 18.18 -23.77
CA TYR A 364 -0.77 19.03 -22.99
C TYR A 364 -0.99 18.85 -21.48
N ASP A 365 0.11 18.73 -20.73
CA ASP A 365 0.14 18.75 -19.26
C ASP A 365 1.29 19.67 -18.80
N LEU A 366 0.93 20.78 -18.16
CA LEU A 366 1.86 21.78 -17.63
C LEU A 366 2.87 21.18 -16.64
N ASN A 367 2.47 20.14 -15.90
CA ASN A 367 3.26 19.54 -14.83
C ASN A 367 3.94 18.23 -15.23
N ARG A 368 3.88 17.85 -16.51
CA ARG A 368 4.55 16.64 -16.99
C ARG A 368 6.05 16.78 -16.77
N LYS A 369 6.60 16.01 -15.83
CA LYS A 369 8.05 15.94 -15.61
C LYS A 369 8.69 15.35 -16.88
N ILE A 370 9.60 16.11 -17.49
CA ILE A 370 10.37 15.72 -18.69
C ILE A 370 11.41 14.68 -18.31
#